data_AF-A0A4R7JSA2-F1
#
_entry.id   AF-A0A4R7JSA2-F1
#
_cell.length_a   1.000
_cell.length_b   1.000
_cell.length_c   1.000
_cell.angle_alpha   90.00
_cell.angle_beta   90.00
_cell.angle_gamma   90.00
#
_symmetry.space_group_name_H-M   'P 1'
#
loop_
_entity.id
_entity.type
_entity.pdbx_description
1 polymer ?
#
loop_
_entity_poly.entity_id
_entity_poly.type
_entity_poly.pdbx_seq_one_letter_code
_entity_poly.pdbx_strand_id
1 'polypeptide(L)'
;MTVTMELPRTKPPGLSVNFNPRADRKLYNTLVMTAYLMDIVSPGNHWKQRLRALIEEYEVDTAQMGFPEDFKQRPIWKSALESE
;
A
#
# COMPACT_ATOMS: atom_id res chain seq x y z
N MET A 1 -6.87 11.22 21.44
CA MET A 1 -6.89 9.76 21.26
C MET A 1 -6.66 9.47 19.78
N THR A 2 -5.72 8.60 19.42
CA THR A 2 -5.44 8.26 18.01
C THR A 2 -6.22 7.00 17.62
N VAL A 3 -7.09 7.09 16.61
CA VAL A 3 -7.76 5.92 16.04
C VAL A 3 -6.70 5.06 15.33
N THR A 4 -6.62 3.79 15.71
CA THR A 4 -5.69 2.83 15.10
C THR A 4 -6.48 2.02 14.08
N MET A 5 -5.97 1.90 12.86
CA MET A 5 -6.62 1.12 11.81
C MET A 5 -6.57 -0.36 12.19
N GLU A 6 -7.73 -0.97 12.44
CA GLU A 6 -7.81 -2.41 12.60
C GLU A 6 -7.64 -3.09 11.23
N LEU A 7 -6.62 -3.96 11.13
CA LEU A 7 -6.35 -4.67 9.90
C LEU A 7 -7.48 -5.68 9.60
N PRO A 8 -8.01 -5.72 8.37
CA PRO A 8 -9.05 -6.66 8.00
C PRO A 8 -8.50 -8.10 8.07
N ARG A 9 -9.08 -8.91 8.95
CA ARG A 9 -8.59 -10.26 9.26
C ARG A 9 -9.09 -11.35 8.31
N THR A 10 -10.20 -11.12 7.62
CA THR A 10 -10.95 -12.22 6.97
C THR A 10 -11.47 -11.93 5.56
N LYS A 11 -11.69 -10.68 5.18
CA LYS A 11 -12.18 -10.29 3.84
C LYS A 11 -11.58 -8.94 3.46
N PRO A 12 -11.17 -8.70 2.20
CA PRO A 12 -11.19 -9.59 1.04
C PRO A 12 -9.99 -10.56 0.97
N PRO A 13 -10.14 -11.73 0.30
CA PRO A 13 -9.05 -12.68 0.11
C PRO A 13 -7.91 -12.02 -0.68
N GLY A 14 -6.69 -12.17 -0.18
CA GLY A 14 -5.48 -11.63 -0.83
C GLY A 14 -5.15 -10.16 -0.52
N LEU A 15 -5.98 -9.44 0.24
CA LEU A 15 -5.63 -8.09 0.71
C LEU A 15 -4.72 -8.13 1.95
N SER A 16 -4.97 -9.07 2.87
CA SER A 16 -4.26 -9.18 4.16
C SER A 16 -2.75 -9.35 4.02
N VAL A 17 -2.31 -10.08 2.98
CA VAL A 17 -0.88 -10.29 2.65
C VAL A 17 -0.16 -8.99 2.28
N ASN A 18 -0.89 -7.92 1.92
CA ASN A 18 -0.28 -6.66 1.55
C ASN A 18 0.04 -5.77 2.76
N PHE A 19 -0.55 -6.03 3.93
CA PHE A 19 -0.31 -5.22 5.13
C PHE A 19 0.96 -5.59 5.88
N ASN A 20 1.47 -4.62 6.64
CA ASN A 20 2.54 -4.82 7.60
C ASN A 20 1.95 -4.80 9.02
N PRO A 21 1.72 -5.96 9.66
CA PRO A 21 1.14 -6.03 11.01
C PRO A 21 2.09 -5.50 12.09
N ARG A 22 3.40 -5.40 11.82
CA ARG A 22 4.38 -4.83 12.74
C ARG A 22 4.43 -3.30 12.73
N ALA A 23 3.71 -2.69 11.79
CA ALA A 23 3.68 -1.24 11.55
C ALA A 23 2.23 -0.73 11.49
N ASP A 24 1.37 -1.22 12.37
CA ASP A 24 -0.07 -0.91 12.44
C ASP A 24 -0.37 0.58 12.64
N ARG A 25 0.52 1.31 13.31
CA ARG A 25 0.43 2.77 13.54
C ARG A 25 1.17 3.61 12.50
N LYS A 26 1.67 3.00 11.43
CA LYS A 26 2.44 3.67 10.38
C LYS A 26 1.60 3.86 9.11
N LEU A 27 2.04 4.77 8.25
CA LEU A 27 1.28 5.21 7.09
C LEU A 27 1.09 4.11 6.03
N TYR A 28 1.99 3.12 5.97
CA TYR A 28 1.95 2.06 4.97
C TYR A 28 0.60 1.34 4.86
N ASN A 29 0.01 0.91 5.98
CA ASN A 29 -1.24 0.15 5.96
C ASN A 29 -2.40 1.00 5.43
N THR A 30 -2.41 2.30 5.74
CA THR A 30 -3.39 3.24 5.18
C THR A 30 -3.20 3.37 3.67
N LEU A 31 -1.96 3.48 3.18
CA LEU A 31 -1.68 3.55 1.74
C LEU A 31 -2.10 2.27 1.00
N VAL A 32 -1.89 1.10 1.59
CA VAL A 32 -2.38 -0.18 1.03
C VAL A 32 -3.91 -0.18 0.93
N MET A 33 -4.62 0.30 1.95
CA MET A 33 -6.08 0.44 1.89
C MET A 33 -6.52 1.45 0.84
N THR A 34 -5.85 2.61 0.74
CA THR A 34 -6.14 3.60 -0.30
C THR A 34 -5.93 3.04 -1.69
N ALA A 35 -4.84 2.32 -1.93
CA ALA A 35 -4.56 1.64 -3.19
C ALA A 35 -5.70 0.69 -3.58
N TYR A 36 -6.14 -0.12 -2.62
CA TYR A 36 -7.23 -1.08 -2.82
C TYR A 36 -8.55 -0.39 -3.14
N LEU A 37 -8.89 0.68 -2.42
CA LEU A 37 -10.10 1.47 -2.67
C LEU A 37 -10.04 2.15 -4.04
N MET A 38 -8.88 2.67 -4.44
CA MET A 38 -8.68 3.26 -5.77
C MET A 38 -8.92 2.23 -6.88
N ASP A 39 -8.45 1.00 -6.72
CA ASP A 39 -8.69 -0.08 -7.70
C ASP A 39 -10.19 -0.45 -7.83
N ILE A 40 -10.98 -0.29 -6.75
CA ILE A 40 -12.44 -0.51 -6.78
C ILE A 40 -13.18 0.68 -7.39
N VAL A 41 -12.84 1.90 -6.96
CA VAL A 41 -13.55 3.12 -7.33
C VAL A 41 -13.22 3.55 -8.76
N SER A 42 -11.98 3.35 -9.19
CA SER A 42 -11.47 3.74 -10.51
C SER A 42 -10.56 2.64 -11.07
N PRO A 43 -11.13 1.64 -11.76
CA PRO A 43 -10.34 0.64 -12.46
C PRO A 43 -9.48 1.31 -13.52
N GLY A 44 -8.15 1.11 -13.46
CA GLY A 44 -7.19 1.78 -14.35
C GLY A 44 -6.58 3.07 -13.79
N ASN A 45 -6.70 3.32 -12.48
CA ASN A 45 -6.05 4.47 -11.85
C ASN A 45 -4.51 4.36 -11.88
N HIS A 46 -3.83 5.50 -12.00
CA HIS A 46 -2.38 5.61 -11.92
C HIS A 46 -1.88 5.93 -10.50
N TRP A 47 -2.72 5.78 -9.47
CA TRP A 47 -2.38 6.22 -8.11
C TRP A 47 -1.14 5.51 -7.57
N LYS A 48 -1.06 4.19 -7.76
CA LYS A 48 0.08 3.37 -7.33
C LYS A 48 1.39 3.77 -8.03
N GLN A 49 1.30 4.05 -9.34
CA GLN A 49 2.44 4.50 -10.14
C GLN A 49 2.93 5.88 -9.68
N ARG A 50 2.01 6.84 -9.48
CA ARG A 50 2.33 8.18 -9.00
C ARG A 50 2.93 8.17 -7.59
N LEU A 51 2.37 7.37 -6.68
CA LEU A 51 2.93 7.23 -5.33
C LEU A 51 4.36 6.70 -5.39
N ARG A 52 4.62 5.69 -6.23
CA ARG A 52 5.97 5.16 -6.42
C ARG A 52 6.92 6.21 -7.00
N ALA A 53 6.49 6.92 -8.04
CA ALA A 53 7.27 8.00 -8.63
C ALA A 53 7.66 9.06 -7.59
N LEU A 54 6.73 9.44 -6.71
CA LEU A 54 7.02 10.38 -5.61
C LEU A 54 8.01 9.79 -4.59
N ILE A 55 7.87 8.52 -4.22
CA ILE A 55 8.82 7.87 -3.30
C ILE A 55 10.23 7.85 -3.90
N GLU A 56 10.35 7.57 -5.20
CA GLU A 56 11.63 7.52 -5.92
C GLU A 56 12.20 8.93 -6.16
N GLU A 57 11.36 9.91 -6.53
CA GLU A 57 11.76 11.31 -6.78
C GLU A 57 12.31 12.00 -5.52
N TYR A 58 11.71 11.74 -4.36
CA TYR A 58 12.10 12.35 -3.10
C TYR A 58 12.98 11.46 -2.22
N GLU A 59 13.44 10.31 -2.74
CA GLU A 59 14.26 9.31 -2.02
C GLU A 59 13.72 9.02 -0.61
N VAL A 60 12.40 8.87 -0.48
CA VAL A 60 11.73 8.82 0.81
C VAL A 60 12.14 7.57 1.57
N ASP A 61 12.45 7.74 2.86
CA ASP A 61 12.71 6.61 3.77
C ASP A 61 11.41 5.84 4.06
N THR A 62 11.12 4.87 3.18
CA THR A 62 9.95 4.01 3.26
C THR A 62 9.91 3.15 4.52
N ALA A 63 11.07 2.83 5.12
CA ALA A 63 11.14 2.04 6.35
C ALA A 63 10.55 2.81 7.55
N GLN A 64 10.83 4.12 7.65
CA GLN A 64 10.23 4.98 8.67
C GLN A 64 8.71 5.11 8.53
N MET A 65 8.20 5.01 7.29
CA MET A 65 6.77 5.00 6.96
C MET A 65 6.10 3.63 7.18
N GLY A 66 6.85 2.60 7.58
CA GLY A 66 6.35 1.26 7.84
C GLY A 66 6.23 0.36 6.62
N PHE A 67 6.82 0.74 5.49
CA PHE A 67 6.89 -0.13 4.32
C PHE A 67 7.81 -1.31 4.64
N PRO A 68 7.38 -2.54 4.36
CA PRO A 68 8.24 -3.72 4.47
C PRO A 68 9.22 -3.76 3.30
N GLU A 69 10.40 -4.38 3.47
CA GLU A 69 11.43 -4.46 2.43
C GLU A 69 10.92 -5.14 1.13
N ASP A 70 10.00 -6.09 1.28
CA ASP A 70 9.36 -6.82 0.18
C ASP A 70 8.16 -6.09 -0.45
N PHE A 71 7.88 -4.83 -0.10
CA PHE A 71 6.63 -4.17 -0.52
C PHE A 71 6.42 -4.16 -2.04
N LYS A 72 7.50 -3.96 -2.81
CA LYS A 72 7.45 -3.97 -4.29
C LYS A 72 7.00 -5.32 -4.87
N GLN A 73 7.18 -6.41 -4.11
CA GLN A 73 6.80 -7.76 -4.53
C GLN A 73 5.36 -8.12 -4.15
N ARG A 74 4.67 -7.28 -3.36
CA ARG A 74 3.33 -7.57 -2.88
C ARG A 74 2.30 -7.42 -4.00
N PRO A 75 1.27 -8.27 -4.04
CA PRO A 75 0.27 -8.28 -5.12
C PRO A 75 -0.32 -6.92 -5.45
N ILE A 76 -0.61 -6.10 -4.43
CA ILE A 76 -1.21 -4.78 -4.62
C ILE A 76 -0.30 -3.81 -5.39
N TRP A 77 1.02 -3.94 -5.21
CA TRP A 77 2.02 -3.06 -5.85
C TRP A 77 2.54 -3.63 -7.17
N LYS A 78 2.46 -4.95 -7.39
CA LYS A 78 2.88 -5.60 -8.65
C LYS A 78 2.09 -5.11 -9.87
N SER A 79 0.78 -4.93 -9.73
CA SER A 79 -0.08 -4.46 -10.83
C SER A 79 0.28 -3.05 -11.35
N ALA A 80 1.00 -2.24 -10.58
CA ALA A 80 1.51 -0.95 -11.05
C ALA A 80 2.68 -1.09 -12.04
N LEU A 81 3.34 -2.26 -12.08
CA LEU A 81 4.51 -2.54 -12.92
C LEU A 81 4.15 -2.98 -14.35
N GLU A 82 2.93 -3.45 -14.57
CA GLU A 82 2.49 -4.06 -15.85
C GLU A 82 1.73 -3.09 -16.77
N SER A 83 1.55 -1.83 -16.36
CA SER A 83 0.96 -0.79 -17.21
C SER A 83 2.08 0.06 -17.80
N GLU A 84 2.70 -0.45 -18.86
CA GLU A 84 3.62 0.25 -19.77
C GLU A 84 3.06 0.20 -21.19
#